data_AF-A0A371R5Z8-F1
#
_entry.id   AF-A0A371R5Z8-F1
#
_cell.length_a   1.000
_cell.length_b   1.000
_cell.length_c   1.000
_cell.angle_alpha   90.00
_cell.angle_beta   90.00
_cell.angle_gamma   90.00
#
_symmetry.space_group_name_H-M   'P 1'
#
loop_
_entity.id
_entity.type
_entity.pdbx_description
1 polymer ?
#
loop_
_entity_poly.entity_id
_entity_poly.type
_entity_poly.pdbx_seq_one_letter_code
_entity_poly.pdbx_strand_id
1 'polypeptide(L)' 'MMSVLVILTIMAGGLAVIATAKSLVRAIIGAEMLTLAAIYAAAVARDLNMLAVAAAIGVVETVMLVSTLFKMAKEGYV' A
#
# COMPACT_ATOMS: atom_id res chain seq x y z
N MET A 1 20.29 -6.51 8.25
CA MET A 1 19.42 -7.50 8.93
C MET A 1 18.14 -6.85 9.46
N MET A 2 18.24 -5.88 10.38
CA MET A 2 17.07 -5.25 11.01
C MET A 2 16.11 -4.58 10.02
N SER A 3 16.62 -3.82 9.05
CA SER A 3 15.80 -3.16 8.02
C SER A 3 14.99 -4.15 7.17
N VAL A 4 15.59 -5.28 6.80
CA VAL A 4 14.91 -6.35 6.05
C VAL A 4 13.78 -6.95 6.87
N LEU A 5 13.99 -7.19 8.17
CA LEU A 5 12.93 -7.67 9.06
C LEU A 5 11.77 -6.68 9.16
N VAL A 6 12.05 -5.38 9.26
CA VAL A 6 11.02 -4.34 9.27
C VAL A 6 10.22 -4.36 7.97
N ILE A 7 10.89 -4.40 6.80
CA ILE A 7 10.24 -4.47 5.49
C ILE A 7 9.33 -5.70 5.41
N LEU A 8 9.85 -6.88 5.75
CA LEU A 8 9.08 -8.12 5.72
C LEU A 8 7.89 -8.11 6.69
N THR A 9 8.05 -7.48 7.85
CA THR A 9 6.96 -7.34 8.84
C THR A 9 5.85 -6.45 8.32
N ILE A 10 6.20 -5.31 7.68
CA ILE A 10 5.21 -4.42 7.07
C ILE A 10 4.49 -5.14 5.93
N MET A 11 5.23 -5.85 5.07
CA MET A 11 4.64 -6.60 3.95
C MET A 11 3.70 -7.72 4.43
N ALA A 12 4.16 -8.55 5.36
CA ALA A 12 3.33 -9.60 5.94
C ALA A 12 2.10 -9.03 6.67
N GLY A 13 2.27 -7.92 7.38
CA GLY A 13 1.18 -7.19 8.02
C GLY A 13 0.13 -6.68 7.02
N GLY A 14 0.57 -6.02 5.95
CA GLY A 14 -0.31 -5.54 4.87
C GLY A 14 -1.09 -6.69 4.22
N LEU A 15 -0.42 -7.80 3.89
CA LEU A 15 -1.06 -9.00 3.36
C LEU A 15 -2.07 -9.60 4.34
N ALA A 16 -1.75 -9.64 5.64
CA ALA A 16 -2.68 -10.12 6.66
C ALA A 16 -3.91 -9.22 6.79
N VAL A 17 -3.74 -7.89 6.68
CA VAL A 17 -4.86 -6.94 6.66
C VAL A 17 -5.73 -7.17 5.44
N ILE A 18 -5.15 -7.37 4.25
CA ILE A 18 -5.89 -7.68 3.01
C ILE A 18 -6.67 -8.98 3.18
N ALA A 19 -6.00 -10.06 3.62
CA ALA A 19 -6.61 -11.39 3.74
C ALA A 19 -7.76 -11.45 4.75
N THR A 20 -7.76 -10.55 5.75
CA THR A 20 -8.78 -10.49 6.79
C THR A 20 -9.76 -9.31 6.62
N ALA A 21 -9.64 -8.57 5.52
CA ALA A 21 -10.45 -7.39 5.26
C ALA A 21 -11.94 -7.76 5.09
N LYS A 22 -12.80 -7.12 5.89
CA LYS A 22 -14.27 -7.20 5.76
C LYS A 22 -14.88 -6.00 5.02
N SER A 23 -14.05 -5.04 4.63
CA SER A 23 -14.45 -3.86 3.87
C SER A 23 -13.34 -3.48 2.89
N LEU A 24 -13.74 -2.91 1.75
CA LEU A 24 -12.79 -2.47 0.72
C LEU A 24 -11.82 -1.41 1.27
N VAL A 25 -12.26 -0.54 2.19
CA VAL A 25 -11.38 0.43 2.86
C VAL A 25 -10.23 -0.27 3.59
N ARG A 26 -10.52 -1.37 4.32
CA ARG A 26 -9.46 -2.12 5.02
C ARG A 26 -8.53 -2.83 4.04
N ALA A 27 -9.05 -3.34 2.93
CA ALA A 27 -8.23 -3.91 1.87
C ALA A 27 -7.29 -2.86 1.25
N ILE A 28 -7.78 -1.64 1.00
CA ILE A 28 -6.97 -0.51 0.52
C ILE A 28 -5.86 -0.18 1.53
N ILE A 29 -6.19 -0.05 2.82
CA ILE A 29 -5.17 0.20 3.87
C ILE A 29 -4.08 -0.88 3.85
N GLY A 30 -4.48 -2.15 3.69
CA GLY A 30 -3.51 -3.25 3.59
C GLY A 30 -2.63 -3.17 2.34
N ALA A 31 -3.17 -2.73 1.20
CA ALA A 31 -2.40 -2.48 -0.01
C ALA A 31 -1.40 -1.32 0.17
N GLU A 32 -1.84 -0.21 0.78
CA GLU A 32 -0.98 0.94 1.08
C GLU A 32 0.18 0.60 2.01
N MET A 33 0.01 -0.38 2.91
CA MET A 33 1.13 -0.89 3.70
C MET A 33 2.22 -1.54 2.83
N LEU A 34 1.87 -2.20 1.74
CA LEU A 34 2.85 -2.79 0.81
C LEU A 34 3.62 -1.69 0.08
N THR A 35 2.92 -0.65 -0.35
CA THR A 35 3.51 0.53 -0.99
C THR A 35 4.46 1.26 -0.02
N LEU A 36 4.07 1.41 1.25
CA LEU A 36 4.95 1.94 2.29
C LEU A 36 6.21 1.08 2.49
N ALA A 37 6.08 -0.25 2.46
CA ALA A 37 7.23 -1.15 2.56
C ALA A 37 8.20 -0.96 1.39
N ALA A 38 7.69 -0.75 0.17
CA ALA A 38 8.50 -0.48 -1.02
C ALA A 38 9.24 0.87 -0.92
N ILE A 39 8.55 1.93 -0.47
CA ILE A 39 9.15 3.25 -0.20
C ILE A 39 10.26 3.12 0.85
N TYR A 40 9.98 2.43 1.96
CA TYR A 40 10.97 2.22 3.02
C TYR A 40 12.18 1.40 2.53
N ALA A 41 11.95 0.36 1.71
CA ALA A 41 13.02 -0.42 1.10
C ALA A 41 13.93 0.44 0.20
N ALA A 42 13.35 1.28 -0.64
CA ALA A 42 14.09 2.22 -1.50
C ALA A 42 14.89 3.25 -0.66
N ALA A 43 14.28 3.77 0.41
CA ALA A 43 14.95 4.70 1.34
C ALA A 43 16.16 4.06 2.02
N VAL A 44 16.02 2.82 2.51
CA VAL A 44 17.10 2.06 3.14
C VAL A 44 18.23 1.75 2.15
N ALA A 45 17.87 1.44 0.89
CA ALA A 45 18.83 1.23 -0.19
C ALA A 45 19.54 2.51 -0.63
N ARG A 46 19.10 3.69 -0.16
CA ARG A 46 19.57 5.02 -0.57
C ARG A 46 19.40 5.29 -2.06
N ASP A 47 18.43 4.65 -2.70
CA ASP A 47 18.09 4.88 -4.09
C ASP A 47 16.99 5.95 -4.18
N LEU A 48 17.42 7.21 -4.38
CA LEU A 48 16.51 8.36 -4.45
C LEU A 48 15.58 8.32 -5.67
N ASN A 49 16.04 7.73 -6.78
CA ASN A 49 15.22 7.60 -7.98
C ASN A 49 14.09 6.60 -7.73
N MET A 50 14.42 5.43 -7.18
CA MET A 50 13.42 4.43 -6.82
C MET A 50 12.46 4.94 -5.74
N LEU A 51 12.97 5.70 -4.76
CA LEU A 51 12.14 6.31 -3.72
C LEU A 51 11.10 7.26 -4.32
N ALA A 52 11.53 8.15 -5.22
CA ALA A 52 10.64 9.10 -5.88
C ALA A 52 9.59 8.39 -6.75
N VAL A 53 9.99 7.35 -7.50
CA VAL A 53 9.08 6.55 -8.31
C VAL A 53 8.06 5.81 -7.44
N ALA A 54 8.52 5.13 -6.39
CA ALA A 54 7.64 4.39 -5.48
C ALA A 54 6.62 5.32 -4.78
N ALA A 55 7.06 6.50 -4.34
CA ALA A 55 6.18 7.50 -3.73
C ALA A 55 5.15 8.05 -4.72
N ALA A 56 5.57 8.40 -5.94
CA ALA A 56 4.66 8.93 -6.97
C ALA A 56 3.64 7.89 -7.42
N ILE A 57 4.07 6.65 -7.68
CA ILE A 57 3.18 5.55 -8.04
C ILE A 57 2.20 5.26 -6.91
N GLY A 58 2.68 5.26 -5.65
CA GLY A 58 1.83 5.06 -4.49
C GLY A 58 0.68 6.06 -4.43
N VAL A 59 0.95 7.35 -4.62
CA VAL A 59 -0.12 8.38 -4.64
C VAL A 59 -1.14 8.11 -5.76
N VAL A 60 -0.67 7.77 -6.96
CA VAL A 60 -1.55 7.47 -8.10
C VAL A 60 -2.42 6.24 -7.82
N GLU A 61 -1.81 5.18 -7.28
CA GLU A 61 -2.50 3.96 -6.86
C GLU A 61 -3.61 4.29 -5.85
N THR A 62 -3.30 5.02 -4.77
CA THR A 62 -4.27 5.40 -3.74
C THR A 62 -5.45 6.14 -4.34
N VAL A 63 -5.19 7.12 -5.23
CA VAL A 63 -6.24 7.91 -5.90
C VAL A 63 -7.13 7.02 -6.76
N MET A 64 -6.55 6.07 -7.50
CA MET A 64 -7.31 5.12 -8.32
C MET A 64 -8.17 4.16 -7.46
N LEU A 65 -7.62 3.64 -6.37
CA LEU A 65 -8.34 2.77 -5.45
C LEU A 65 -9.50 3.49 -4.76
N VAL A 66 -9.26 4.69 -4.24
CA VAL A 66 -10.28 5.50 -3.57
C VAL A 66 -11.35 5.96 -4.55
N SER A 67 -10.99 6.42 -5.75
CA SER A 67 -11.97 6.80 -6.78
C SER A 67 -12.83 5.61 -7.22
N THR A 68 -12.23 4.43 -7.38
CA THR A 68 -12.96 3.19 -7.66
C THR A 68 -13.93 2.86 -6.53
N LEU A 69 -13.49 2.94 -5.28
CA LEU A 69 -14.35 2.73 -4.12
C LEU A 69 -15.54 3.70 -4.09
N PHE A 70 -15.31 4.99 -4.32
CA PHE A 70 -16.38 5.99 -4.39
C PHE A 70 -17.40 5.68 -5.49
N LYS A 71 -16.92 5.27 -6.68
CA LYS A 71 -17.81 4.87 -7.78
C LYS A 71 -18.65 3.66 -7.38
N MET A 72 -18.04 2.62 -6.82
CA MET A 72 -18.74 1.41 -6.41
C MET A 72 -19.77 1.69 -5.30
N ALA A 73 -19.44 2.54 -4.33
CA ALA A 73 -20.36 2.96 -3.28
C ALA A 73 -21.56 3.74 -3.85
N LYS A 74 -21.32 4.64 -4.83
CA LYS A 74 -22.39 5.38 -5.51
C LYS A 74 -23.34 4.46 -6.29
N GLU A 75 -22.81 3.37 -6.84
CA GLU A 75 -23.58 2.36 -7.59
C GLU A 75 -24.23 1.29 -6.68
N GLY A 76 -24.00 1.35 -5.36
CA GLY A 76 -24.62 0.46 -4.37
C GLY A 76 -23.96 -0.92 -4.24
N TYR A 77 -22.71 -1.08 -4.70
CA TYR A 77 -21.98 -2.35 -4.66
C TYR A 77 -21.21 -2.60 -3.36
N VAL A 78 -21.06 -1.59 -2.50
CA VAL A 78 -20.20 -1.61 -1.29
C VAL A 78 -20.89 -0.89 -0.14
#